data_AF-A0A3N5U0V3-F1
#
_entry.id   AF-A0A3N5U0V3-F1
#
_cell.length_a   1.000
_cell.length_b   1.000
_cell.length_c   1.000
_cell.angle_alpha   90.00
_cell.angle_beta   90.00
_cell.angle_gamma   90.00
#
_symmetry.space_group_name_H-M   'P 1'
#
loop_
_entity.id
_entity.type
_entity.pdbx_description
1 polymer ?
#
loop_
_entity_poly.entity_id
_entity_poly.type
_entity_poly.pdbx_seq_one_letter_code
_entity_poly.pdbx_strand_id
1 'polypeptide(L)'
;QLFLIAALVVIYIYNFAALPLERSPIQTAYLQNLLSFLNMALALFVLAAVTARFAYPAVSQEREAFWLVKTSPVSLRTFLRIKFFIYYLPLLVLTEVLIVATNLLLQVTPLMMALSTVTVFFVVPGIVAMGIGLGAAFPDFKAENPAQTVTSFGGLVFMIACALYIGVVVLLEAGPVYRIFMADLHGSALSPAVRLWAAASFAAAFALSILAVILPLRFGEKRLSRMTI
;
A
#
# COMPACT_ATOMS: atom_id res chain seq x y z
N GLN A 1 1.51 -5.97 -20.11
CA GLN A 1 0.96 -5.89 -18.74
C GLN A 1 0.79 -4.45 -18.25
N LEU A 2 1.80 -3.57 -18.38
CA LEU A 2 1.68 -2.14 -18.04
C LEU A 2 0.44 -1.45 -18.66
N PHE A 3 0.16 -1.68 -19.94
CA PHE A 3 -1.03 -1.14 -20.61
C PHE A 3 -2.35 -1.64 -19.98
N LEU A 4 -2.38 -2.89 -19.52
CA LEU A 4 -3.56 -3.51 -18.91
C LEU A 4 -3.82 -2.94 -17.50
N ILE A 5 -2.75 -2.59 -16.78
CA ILE A 5 -2.84 -1.90 -15.49
C ILE A 5 -3.27 -0.45 -15.68
N ALA A 6 -2.74 0.24 -16.68
CA ALA A 6 -3.19 1.57 -17.04
C ALA A 6 -4.70 1.56 -17.37
N ALA A 7 -5.15 0.59 -18.16
CA ALA A 7 -6.57 0.41 -18.45
C ALA A 7 -7.40 0.13 -17.19
N LEU A 8 -6.93 -0.74 -16.29
CA LEU A 8 -7.60 -1.02 -15.00
C LEU A 8 -7.71 0.24 -14.14
N VAL A 9 -6.66 1.05 -14.09
CA VAL A 9 -6.63 2.33 -13.36
C VAL A 9 -7.62 3.32 -13.96
N VAL A 10 -7.69 3.43 -15.29
CA VAL A 10 -8.68 4.28 -15.97
C VAL A 10 -10.10 3.80 -15.68
N ILE A 11 -10.36 2.50 -15.73
CA ILE A 11 -11.67 1.91 -15.40
C ILE A 11 -12.02 2.18 -13.93
N TYR A 12 -11.04 2.08 -13.02
CA TYR A 12 -11.22 2.38 -11.61
C TYR A 12 -11.62 3.84 -11.38
N ILE A 13 -10.91 4.79 -12.00
CA ILE A 13 -11.22 6.22 -11.91
C ILE A 13 -12.59 6.51 -12.52
N TYR A 14 -12.91 5.92 -13.67
CA TYR A 14 -14.21 6.07 -14.32
C TYR A 14 -15.36 5.52 -13.46
N ASN A 15 -15.13 4.41 -12.75
CA ASN A 15 -16.14 3.84 -11.86
C ASN A 15 -16.56 4.83 -10.75
N PHE A 16 -15.59 5.57 -10.19
CA PHE A 16 -15.89 6.62 -9.20
C PHE A 16 -16.53 7.86 -9.83
N ALA A 17 -16.12 8.24 -11.04
CA ALA A 17 -16.75 9.35 -11.77
C ALA A 17 -18.22 9.08 -12.13
N ALA A 18 -18.59 7.81 -12.34
CA ALA A 18 -19.95 7.40 -12.69
C ALA A 18 -20.89 7.29 -11.48
N LEU A 19 -20.44 7.58 -10.25
CA LEU A 19 -21.28 7.50 -9.06
C LEU A 19 -22.25 8.70 -9.00
N PRO A 20 -23.58 8.48 -8.94
CA PRO A 20 -24.56 9.55 -8.88
C PRO A 20 -24.64 10.13 -7.46
N LEU A 21 -23.65 10.95 -7.08
CA LEU A 21 -23.57 11.58 -5.75
C LEU A 21 -24.66 12.65 -5.52
N GLU A 22 -25.22 13.20 -6.60
CA GLU A 22 -26.21 14.28 -6.57
C GLU A 22 -27.65 13.81 -6.27
N ARG A 23 -27.92 12.50 -6.32
CA ARG A 23 -29.26 11.92 -6.10
C ARG A 23 -29.47 11.29 -4.71
N SER A 24 -28.53 11.47 -3.80
CA SER A 24 -28.54 10.88 -2.47
C SER A 24 -29.35 11.75 -1.47
N PRO A 25 -30.34 11.18 -0.73
CA PRO A 25 -31.06 11.87 0.34
C PRO A 25 -30.23 12.17 1.61
N ILE A 26 -28.97 11.72 1.67
CA ILE A 26 -28.04 11.91 2.79
C ILE A 26 -27.19 13.16 2.53
N GLN A 27 -26.74 13.86 3.58
CA GLN A 27 -25.76 14.95 3.47
C GLN A 27 -24.61 14.52 2.54
N THR A 28 -24.51 15.17 1.37
CA THR A 28 -23.56 14.84 0.31
C THR A 28 -22.13 14.75 0.83
N ALA A 29 -21.78 15.62 1.79
CA ALA A 29 -20.48 15.62 2.46
C ALA A 29 -20.18 14.32 3.24
N TYR A 30 -21.15 13.73 3.97
CA TYR A 30 -20.90 12.48 4.73
C TYR A 30 -20.60 11.32 3.78
N LEU A 31 -21.40 11.20 2.72
CA LEU A 31 -21.29 10.11 1.77
C LEU A 31 -19.98 10.21 0.95
N GLN A 32 -19.59 11.42 0.54
CA GLN A 32 -18.32 11.68 -0.15
C GLN A 32 -17.10 11.30 0.69
N ASN A 33 -17.04 11.72 1.96
CA ASN A 33 -15.89 11.42 2.82
C ASN A 33 -15.82 9.92 3.19
N LEU A 34 -16.97 9.28 3.41
CA LEU A 34 -17.02 7.83 3.63
C LEU A 34 -16.54 7.06 2.40
N LEU A 35 -16.99 7.45 1.19
CA LEU A 35 -16.53 6.84 -0.05
C LEU A 35 -15.04 7.08 -0.30
N SER A 36 -14.52 8.26 0.02
CA SER A 36 -13.07 8.54 -0.04
C SER A 36 -12.27 7.67 0.93
N PHE A 37 -12.75 7.46 2.15
CA PHE A 37 -12.09 6.57 3.13
C PHE A 37 -12.08 5.12 2.65
N LEU A 38 -13.20 4.64 2.10
CA LEU A 38 -13.28 3.30 1.54
C LEU A 38 -12.41 3.14 0.28
N ASN A 39 -12.39 4.17 -0.57
CA ASN A 39 -11.54 4.25 -1.76
C ASN A 39 -10.05 4.20 -1.39
N MET A 40 -9.64 4.82 -0.28
CA MET A 40 -8.27 4.71 0.23
C MET A 40 -7.89 3.26 0.51
N ALA A 41 -8.74 2.51 1.21
CA ALA A 41 -8.50 1.09 1.49
C ALA A 41 -8.42 0.27 0.18
N LEU A 42 -9.34 0.52 -0.75
CA LEU A 42 -9.41 -0.19 -2.03
C LEU A 42 -8.18 0.10 -2.91
N ALA A 43 -7.73 1.36 -2.98
CA ALA A 43 -6.51 1.76 -3.67
C ALA A 43 -5.26 1.06 -3.10
N LEU A 44 -5.18 0.89 -1.78
CA LEU A 44 -4.10 0.14 -1.14
C LEU A 44 -4.15 -1.36 -1.49
N PHE A 45 -5.34 -1.95 -1.64
CA PHE A 45 -5.48 -3.32 -2.16
C PHE A 45 -5.06 -3.45 -3.62
N VAL A 46 -5.41 -2.47 -4.46
CA VAL A 46 -4.94 -2.41 -5.85
C VAL A 46 -3.41 -2.33 -5.88
N LEU A 47 -2.82 -1.48 -5.04
CA LEU A 47 -1.37 -1.39 -4.88
C LEU A 47 -0.76 -2.73 -4.44
N ALA A 48 -1.35 -3.45 -3.49
CA ALA A 48 -0.88 -4.76 -3.07
C ALA A 48 -0.90 -5.76 -4.24
N ALA A 49 -1.97 -5.78 -5.05
CA ALA A 49 -2.08 -6.64 -6.23
C ALA A 49 -1.07 -6.28 -7.34
N VAL A 50 -0.78 -4.99 -7.54
CA VAL A 50 0.26 -4.53 -8.48
C VAL A 50 1.64 -4.92 -7.94
N THR A 51 1.90 -4.69 -6.65
CA THR A 51 3.14 -5.08 -5.97
C THR A 51 3.40 -6.58 -6.06
N ALA A 52 2.35 -7.40 -5.92
CA ALA A 52 2.42 -8.85 -6.12
C ALA A 52 2.95 -9.20 -7.51
N ARG A 53 2.56 -8.46 -8.55
CA ARG A 53 2.92 -8.79 -9.94
C ARG A 53 4.29 -8.27 -10.36
N PHE A 54 4.78 -7.17 -9.77
CA PHE A 54 6.05 -6.56 -10.17
C PHE A 54 7.15 -6.71 -9.12
N ALA A 55 6.86 -6.34 -7.88
CA ALA A 55 7.87 -6.22 -6.83
C ALA A 55 8.14 -7.58 -6.14
N TYR A 56 7.12 -8.41 -5.95
CA TYR A 56 7.27 -9.74 -5.36
C TYR A 56 8.14 -10.69 -6.20
N PRO A 57 7.90 -10.90 -7.52
CA PRO A 57 8.74 -11.77 -8.33
C PRO A 57 10.08 -11.13 -8.71
N ALA A 58 10.34 -9.86 -8.35
CA ALA A 58 11.55 -9.14 -8.79
C ALA A 58 12.86 -9.80 -8.36
N VAL A 59 12.85 -10.58 -7.27
CA VAL A 59 14.02 -11.36 -6.83
C VAL A 59 14.09 -12.69 -7.55
N SER A 60 12.95 -13.40 -7.70
CA SER A 60 12.86 -14.66 -8.43
C SER A 60 13.20 -14.53 -9.93
N GLN A 61 12.93 -13.37 -10.53
CA GLN A 61 13.23 -13.08 -11.94
C GLN A 61 14.73 -13.04 -12.25
N GLU A 62 15.59 -12.87 -11.25
CA GLU A 62 17.04 -12.83 -11.44
C GLU A 62 17.64 -14.22 -11.75
N ARG A 63 16.89 -15.31 -11.50
CA ARG A 63 17.21 -16.70 -11.86
C ARG A 63 18.71 -17.03 -11.71
N GLU A 64 19.38 -17.44 -12.78
CA GLU A 64 20.80 -17.85 -12.77
C GLU A 64 21.77 -16.69 -12.47
N ALA A 65 21.38 -15.44 -12.76
CA ALA A 65 22.19 -14.26 -12.44
C ALA A 65 22.27 -14.01 -10.92
N PHE A 66 21.39 -14.63 -10.12
CA PHE A 66 21.49 -14.54 -8.65
C PHE A 66 22.80 -15.11 -8.10
N TRP A 67 23.39 -16.13 -8.76
CA TRP A 67 24.70 -16.65 -8.35
C TRP A 67 25.83 -15.63 -8.58
N LEU A 68 25.74 -14.84 -9.65
CA LEU A 68 26.65 -13.75 -9.94
C LEU A 68 26.53 -12.61 -8.91
N VAL A 69 25.31 -12.30 -8.47
CA VAL A 69 25.08 -11.32 -7.39
C VAL A 69 25.69 -11.80 -6.08
N LYS A 70 25.60 -13.09 -5.75
CA LYS A 70 26.14 -13.67 -4.53
C LYS A 70 27.68 -13.75 -4.51
N THR A 71 28.31 -13.88 -5.69
CA THR A 71 29.77 -13.86 -5.83
C THR A 71 30.33 -12.44 -6.01
N SER A 72 29.47 -11.46 -6.30
CA SER A 72 29.86 -10.05 -6.34
C SER A 72 30.17 -9.50 -4.93
N PRO A 73 31.02 -8.45 -4.81
CA PRO A 73 31.31 -7.80 -3.53
C PRO A 73 30.12 -7.00 -2.95
N VAL A 74 28.94 -7.06 -3.58
CA VAL A 74 27.75 -6.31 -3.17
C VAL A 74 26.98 -7.10 -2.11
N SER A 75 26.73 -6.48 -0.96
CA SER A 75 25.92 -7.10 0.10
C SER A 75 24.47 -7.32 -0.36
N LEU A 76 23.88 -8.45 0.04
CA LEU A 76 22.46 -8.78 -0.23
C LEU A 76 21.51 -7.67 0.27
N ARG A 77 21.89 -6.97 1.34
CA ARG A 77 21.17 -5.82 1.87
C ARG A 77 21.12 -4.64 0.91
N THR A 78 22.25 -4.32 0.27
CA THR A 78 22.33 -3.26 -0.73
C THR A 78 21.50 -3.62 -1.96
N PHE A 79 21.57 -4.89 -2.39
CA PHE A 79 20.77 -5.41 -3.50
C PHE A 79 19.26 -5.27 -3.27
N LEU A 80 18.75 -5.70 -2.12
CA LEU A 80 17.32 -5.56 -1.80
C LEU A 80 16.89 -4.10 -1.67
N ARG A 81 17.75 -3.23 -1.11
CA ARG A 81 17.47 -1.78 -1.01
C ARG A 81 17.39 -1.10 -2.36
N ILE A 82 18.28 -1.42 -3.29
CA ILE A 82 18.23 -0.86 -4.65
C ILE A 82 16.92 -1.26 -5.33
N LYS A 83 16.55 -2.55 -5.28
CA LYS A 83 15.25 -3.00 -5.80
C LYS A 83 14.08 -2.29 -5.11
N PHE A 84 14.14 -2.11 -3.79
CA PHE A 84 13.13 -1.37 -3.05
C PHE A 84 12.92 0.03 -3.61
N PHE A 85 13.99 0.82 -3.79
CA PHE A 85 13.85 2.18 -4.32
C PHE A 85 13.35 2.21 -5.78
N ILE A 86 13.76 1.25 -6.61
CA ILE A 86 13.32 1.14 -8.01
C ILE A 86 11.81 0.93 -8.12
N TYR A 87 11.22 0.06 -7.29
CA TYR A 87 9.77 -0.21 -7.33
C TYR A 87 8.95 0.76 -6.48
N TYR A 88 9.52 1.28 -5.38
CA TYR A 88 8.84 2.21 -4.48
C TYR A 88 8.37 3.47 -5.21
N LEU A 89 9.27 4.13 -5.96
CA LEU A 89 8.98 5.42 -6.58
C LEU A 89 7.84 5.37 -7.61
N PRO A 90 7.82 4.45 -8.60
CA PRO A 90 6.71 4.36 -9.54
C PRO A 90 5.40 3.91 -8.87
N LEU A 91 5.46 3.03 -7.87
CA LEU A 91 4.25 2.58 -7.16
C LEU A 91 3.66 3.66 -6.26
N LEU A 92 4.50 4.48 -5.62
CA LEU A 92 4.06 5.64 -4.87
C LEU A 92 3.38 6.67 -5.77
N VAL A 93 4.01 7.02 -6.89
CA VAL A 93 3.41 7.95 -7.86
C VAL A 93 2.07 7.41 -8.36
N LEU A 94 1.99 6.11 -8.67
CA LEU A 94 0.77 5.48 -9.14
C LEU A 94 -0.36 5.59 -8.10
N THR A 95 -0.11 5.23 -6.84
CA THR A 95 -1.14 5.23 -5.80
C THR A 95 -1.52 6.64 -5.36
N GLU A 96 -0.57 7.58 -5.28
CA GLU A 96 -0.85 8.98 -4.98
C GLU A 96 -1.73 9.63 -6.04
N VAL A 97 -1.39 9.44 -7.32
CA VAL A 97 -2.22 9.95 -8.43
C VAL A 97 -3.63 9.36 -8.37
N LEU A 98 -3.75 8.07 -8.05
CA LEU A 98 -5.05 7.41 -7.92
C LEU A 98 -5.91 8.06 -6.84
N ILE A 99 -5.33 8.29 -5.65
CA ILE A 99 -6.01 8.85 -4.48
C ILE A 99 -6.37 10.31 -4.71
N VAL A 100 -5.42 11.12 -5.18
CA VAL A 100 -5.65 12.54 -5.44
C VAL A 100 -6.71 12.72 -6.52
N ALA A 101 -6.62 11.99 -7.64
CA ALA A 101 -7.60 12.08 -8.72
C ALA A 101 -9.01 11.67 -8.25
N THR A 102 -9.13 10.56 -7.53
CA THR A 102 -10.43 10.11 -7.01
C THR A 102 -11.01 11.04 -5.96
N ASN A 103 -10.19 11.58 -5.06
CA ASN A 103 -10.62 12.57 -4.06
C ASN A 103 -11.11 13.87 -4.71
N LEU A 104 -10.45 14.33 -5.77
CA LEU A 104 -10.87 15.50 -6.54
C LEU A 104 -12.20 15.25 -7.25
N LEU A 105 -12.38 14.07 -7.85
CA LEU A 105 -13.65 13.68 -8.48
C LEU A 105 -14.79 13.57 -7.47
N LEU A 106 -14.51 13.09 -6.25
CA LEU A 106 -15.47 12.98 -5.16
C LEU A 106 -15.76 14.31 -4.44
N GLN A 107 -15.02 15.39 -4.75
CA GLN A 107 -15.13 16.71 -4.11
C GLN A 107 -15.10 16.64 -2.57
N VAL A 108 -14.17 15.83 -2.03
CA VAL A 108 -14.07 15.64 -0.57
C VAL A 108 -13.53 16.86 0.15
N THR A 109 -13.70 16.88 1.48
CA THR A 109 -13.19 17.96 2.32
C THR A 109 -11.65 18.04 2.25
N PRO A 110 -11.04 19.24 2.36
CA PRO A 110 -9.58 19.38 2.34
C PRO A 110 -8.86 18.58 3.42
N LEU A 111 -9.50 18.41 4.59
CA LEU A 111 -8.99 17.61 5.68
C LEU A 111 -8.90 16.13 5.28
N MET A 112 -9.95 15.58 4.68
CA MET A 112 -9.98 14.19 4.24
C MET A 112 -9.00 13.94 3.08
N MET A 113 -8.85 14.91 2.18
CA MET A 113 -7.85 14.85 1.12
C MET A 113 -6.44 14.78 1.69
N ALA A 114 -6.10 15.65 2.63
CA ALA A 114 -4.77 15.64 3.27
C ALA A 114 -4.53 14.34 4.06
N LEU A 115 -5.51 13.88 4.83
CA LEU A 115 -5.40 12.64 5.59
C LEU A 115 -5.14 11.44 4.69
N SER A 116 -5.98 11.23 3.68
CA SER A 116 -5.84 10.06 2.80
C SER A 116 -4.54 10.06 2.00
N THR A 117 -4.11 11.20 1.47
CA THR A 117 -2.80 11.35 0.81
C THR A 117 -1.65 11.04 1.76
N VAL A 118 -1.63 11.64 2.97
CA VAL A 118 -0.53 11.42 3.93
C VAL A 118 -0.50 9.96 4.40
N THR A 119 -1.65 9.36 4.69
CA THR A 119 -1.72 7.93 5.05
C THR A 119 -1.13 7.07 3.95
N VAL A 120 -1.57 7.26 2.71
CA VAL A 120 -1.11 6.47 1.56
C VAL A 120 0.38 6.61 1.36
N PHE A 121 0.92 7.81 1.44
CA PHE A 121 2.35 8.09 1.37
C PHE A 121 3.18 7.23 2.36
N PHE A 122 2.68 7.03 3.59
CA PHE A 122 3.35 6.21 4.59
C PHE A 122 3.09 4.71 4.44
N VAL A 123 1.92 4.32 3.95
CA VAL A 123 1.55 2.90 3.83
C VAL A 123 2.21 2.24 2.63
N VAL A 124 2.33 2.95 1.51
CA VAL A 124 2.96 2.47 0.26
C VAL A 124 4.33 1.81 0.48
N PRO A 125 5.32 2.44 1.14
CA PRO A 125 6.63 1.83 1.32
C PRO A 125 6.55 0.52 2.13
N GLY A 126 5.61 0.40 3.07
CA GLY A 126 5.36 -0.85 3.79
C GLY A 126 4.90 -2.00 2.88
N ILE A 127 3.96 -1.73 1.98
CA ILE A 127 3.46 -2.71 1.01
C ILE A 127 4.58 -3.14 0.05
N VAL A 128 5.34 -2.19 -0.48
CA VAL A 128 6.45 -2.46 -1.41
C VAL A 128 7.56 -3.27 -0.72
N ALA A 129 7.89 -2.92 0.52
CA ALA A 129 8.87 -3.65 1.32
C ALA A 129 8.41 -5.08 1.64
N MET A 130 7.13 -5.28 1.95
CA MET A 130 6.56 -6.63 2.09
C MET A 130 6.67 -7.43 0.80
N GLY A 131 6.40 -6.81 -0.36
CA GLY A 131 6.54 -7.46 -1.66
C GLY A 131 7.95 -7.97 -1.91
N ILE A 132 8.94 -7.08 -1.80
CA ILE A 132 10.34 -7.40 -2.09
C ILE A 132 10.94 -8.29 -1.00
N GLY A 133 10.64 -8.02 0.26
CA GLY A 133 11.15 -8.77 1.41
C GLY A 133 10.63 -10.21 1.45
N LEU A 134 9.31 -10.41 1.26
CA LEU A 134 8.73 -11.75 1.23
C LEU A 134 9.05 -12.48 -0.09
N GLY A 135 9.12 -11.75 -1.21
CA GLY A 135 9.61 -12.30 -2.48
C GLY A 135 11.05 -12.79 -2.39
N ALA A 136 11.91 -12.09 -1.63
CA ALA A 136 13.26 -12.55 -1.29
C ALA A 136 13.27 -13.70 -0.28
N ALA A 137 12.29 -13.80 0.61
CA ALA A 137 12.22 -14.86 1.61
C ALA A 137 11.74 -16.21 1.04
N PHE A 138 10.89 -16.16 0.02
CA PHE A 138 10.35 -17.31 -0.70
C PHE A 138 10.64 -17.20 -2.20
N PRO A 139 11.93 -17.15 -2.61
CA PRO A 139 12.28 -17.06 -4.01
C PRO A 139 11.97 -18.40 -4.68
N ASP A 140 11.35 -18.32 -5.85
CA ASP A 140 11.11 -19.48 -6.71
C ASP A 140 11.77 -19.22 -8.06
N PHE A 141 13.05 -19.58 -8.14
CA PHE A 141 13.88 -19.41 -9.33
C PHE A 141 13.53 -20.41 -10.45
N LYS A 142 12.74 -21.46 -10.14
CA LYS A 142 12.35 -22.50 -11.10
C LYS A 142 11.01 -22.21 -11.79
N ALA A 143 10.27 -21.19 -11.37
CA ALA A 143 9.02 -20.82 -12.02
C ALA A 143 9.26 -20.33 -13.47
N GLU A 144 8.70 -21.04 -14.46
CA GLU A 144 8.74 -20.65 -15.88
C GLU A 144 8.05 -19.31 -16.13
N ASN A 145 6.99 -19.01 -15.37
CA ASN A 145 6.25 -17.75 -15.45
C ASN A 145 6.31 -16.96 -14.12
N PRO A 146 6.99 -15.80 -14.09
CA PRO A 146 7.05 -14.92 -12.91
C PRO A 146 5.70 -14.41 -12.40
N ALA A 147 4.64 -14.49 -13.23
CA ALA A 147 3.29 -14.15 -12.81
C ALA A 147 2.63 -15.28 -11.98
N GLN A 148 3.06 -16.53 -12.14
CA GLN A 148 2.57 -17.68 -11.35
C GLN A 148 3.24 -17.75 -9.96
N THR A 149 4.33 -17.01 -9.74
CA THR A 149 4.98 -16.95 -8.42
C THR A 149 4.08 -16.32 -7.36
N VAL A 150 3.09 -15.51 -7.77
CA VAL A 150 2.08 -14.92 -6.88
C VAL A 150 1.07 -15.95 -6.38
N THR A 151 0.80 -17.00 -7.14
CA THR A 151 -0.08 -18.11 -6.74
C THR A 151 0.64 -19.16 -5.89
N SER A 152 1.94 -18.97 -5.62
CA SER A 152 2.71 -19.82 -4.71
C SER A 152 2.36 -19.57 -3.24
N PHE A 153 2.80 -20.47 -2.35
CA PHE A 153 2.66 -20.29 -0.90
C PHE A 153 3.20 -18.94 -0.41
N GLY A 154 4.36 -18.51 -0.90
CA GLY A 154 4.94 -17.22 -0.52
C GLY A 154 4.10 -16.02 -1.00
N GLY A 155 3.49 -16.13 -2.17
CA GLY A 155 2.57 -15.12 -2.69
C GLY A 155 1.28 -15.02 -1.86
N LEU A 156 0.75 -16.17 -1.40
CA LEU A 156 -0.39 -16.20 -0.48
C LEU A 156 -0.05 -15.55 0.88
N VAL A 157 1.11 -15.85 1.45
CA VAL A 157 1.60 -15.21 2.68
C VAL A 157 1.73 -13.69 2.50
N PHE A 158 2.28 -13.25 1.38
CA PHE A 158 2.36 -11.82 1.04
C PHE A 158 0.98 -11.16 0.96
N MET A 159 0.02 -11.79 0.30
CA MET A 159 -1.34 -11.25 0.16
C MET A 159 -2.04 -11.12 1.50
N ILE A 160 -1.94 -12.14 2.36
CA ILE A 160 -2.51 -12.12 3.72
C ILE A 160 -1.82 -11.03 4.57
N ALA A 161 -0.50 -10.94 4.52
CA ALA A 161 0.25 -9.92 5.26
C ALA A 161 -0.14 -8.50 4.83
N CYS A 162 -0.28 -8.25 3.52
CA CYS A 162 -0.76 -6.95 3.01
C CYS A 162 -2.19 -6.67 3.46
N ALA A 163 -3.10 -7.65 3.37
CA ALA A 163 -4.49 -7.48 3.78
C ALA A 163 -4.61 -7.15 5.27
N LEU A 164 -3.85 -7.86 6.13
CA LEU A 164 -3.79 -7.58 7.56
C LEU A 164 -3.21 -6.20 7.84
N TYR A 165 -2.11 -5.82 7.19
CA TYR A 165 -1.49 -4.53 7.37
C TYR A 165 -2.44 -3.37 6.97
N ILE A 166 -3.04 -3.45 5.78
CA ILE A 166 -4.03 -2.47 5.32
C ILE A 166 -5.21 -2.43 6.30
N GLY A 167 -5.74 -3.59 6.69
CA GLY A 167 -6.86 -3.69 7.62
C GLY A 167 -6.58 -3.03 8.97
N VAL A 168 -5.40 -3.26 9.54
CA VAL A 168 -5.00 -2.64 10.82
C VAL A 168 -4.85 -1.12 10.69
N VAL A 169 -4.20 -0.63 9.63
CA VAL A 169 -4.06 0.83 9.40
C VAL A 169 -5.44 1.48 9.24
N VAL A 170 -6.31 0.89 8.43
CA VAL A 170 -7.68 1.39 8.21
C VAL A 170 -8.48 1.38 9.51
N LEU A 171 -8.39 0.32 10.33
CA LEU A 171 -9.10 0.27 11.62
C LEU A 171 -8.59 1.32 12.61
N LEU A 172 -7.28 1.58 12.64
CA LEU A 172 -6.67 2.60 13.49
C LEU A 172 -7.12 4.01 13.09
N GLU A 173 -7.34 4.25 11.80
CA GLU A 173 -7.74 5.55 11.26
C GLU A 173 -9.26 5.77 11.23
N ALA A 174 -10.05 4.71 11.09
CA ALA A 174 -11.52 4.79 11.00
C ALA A 174 -12.13 5.53 12.21
N GLY A 175 -11.63 5.25 13.41
CA GLY A 175 -12.09 5.89 14.64
C GLY A 175 -11.82 7.40 14.69
N PRO A 176 -10.55 7.85 14.55
CA PRO A 176 -10.19 9.26 14.45
C PRO A 176 -10.91 10.00 13.34
N VAL A 177 -10.97 9.42 12.14
CA VAL A 177 -11.62 10.04 10.97
C VAL A 177 -13.10 10.26 11.25
N TYR A 178 -13.81 9.26 11.79
CA TYR A 178 -15.22 9.40 12.14
C TYR A 178 -15.47 10.53 13.15
N ARG A 179 -14.65 10.63 14.20
CA ARG A 179 -14.83 11.65 15.25
C ARG A 179 -14.43 13.06 14.79
N ILE A 180 -13.38 13.18 13.98
CA ILE A 180 -12.96 14.46 13.39
C ILE A 180 -14.07 14.96 12.47
N PHE A 181 -14.64 14.06 11.66
CA PHE A 181 -15.72 14.39 10.75
C PHE A 181 -17.01 14.82 11.48
N MET A 182 -17.40 14.10 12.54
CA MET A 182 -18.57 14.47 13.34
C MET A 182 -18.41 15.80 14.07
N ALA A 183 -17.19 16.17 14.46
CA ALA A 183 -16.91 17.47 15.09
C ALA A 183 -17.00 18.62 14.09
N ASP A 184 -16.53 18.41 12.85
CA ASP A 184 -16.61 19.38 11.75
C ASP A 184 -18.07 19.65 11.34
N LEU A 185 -18.89 18.60 11.22
CA LEU A 185 -20.32 18.73 10.91
C LEU A 185 -21.13 19.48 11.98
N HIS A 186 -20.75 19.38 13.26
CA HIS A 186 -21.43 20.06 14.36
C HIS A 186 -20.81 21.41 14.73
N GLY A 187 -19.77 21.88 14.04
CA GLY A 187 -19.05 23.12 14.37
C GLY A 187 -18.45 23.13 15.79
N SER A 188 -18.22 21.94 16.36
CA SER A 188 -17.79 21.78 17.75
C SER A 188 -16.27 21.78 17.84
N ALA A 189 -15.71 22.51 18.81
CA ALA A 189 -14.27 22.43 19.07
C ALA A 189 -13.89 20.98 19.45
N LEU A 190 -12.93 20.41 18.72
CA LEU A 190 -12.38 19.08 19.03
C LEU A 190 -11.83 19.06 20.47
N SER A 191 -12.40 18.19 21.30
CA SER A 191 -11.90 17.97 22.67
C SER A 191 -10.41 17.61 22.63
N PRO A 192 -9.58 18.13 23.56
CA PRO A 192 -8.15 17.81 23.64
C PRO A 192 -7.88 16.30 23.68
N ALA A 193 -8.77 15.53 24.32
CA ALA A 193 -8.69 14.08 24.39
C ALA A 193 -8.85 13.41 23.00
N VAL A 194 -9.73 13.93 22.14
CA VAL A 194 -9.92 13.41 20.77
C VAL A 194 -8.72 13.74 19.89
N ARG A 195 -8.13 14.94 20.05
CA ARG A 195 -6.89 15.32 19.36
C ARG A 195 -5.71 14.43 19.77
N LEU A 196 -5.56 14.17 21.06
CA LEU A 196 -4.51 13.29 21.58
C LEU A 196 -4.69 11.86 21.08
N TRP A 197 -5.93 11.36 21.07
CA TRP A 197 -6.23 10.02 20.57
C TRP A 197 -5.99 9.89 19.06
N ALA A 198 -6.40 10.88 18.26
CA ALA A 198 -6.10 10.92 16.83
C ALA A 198 -4.59 10.94 16.58
N ALA A 199 -3.85 11.80 17.28
CA ALA A 199 -2.39 11.85 17.18
C ALA A 199 -1.74 10.51 17.56
N ALA A 200 -2.24 9.84 18.61
CA ALA A 200 -1.78 8.51 19.00
C ALA A 200 -2.07 7.44 17.94
N SER A 201 -3.27 7.45 17.33
CA SER A 201 -3.62 6.53 16.23
C SER A 201 -2.73 6.75 15.01
N PHE A 202 -2.49 8.00 14.59
CA PHE A 202 -1.59 8.30 13.48
C PHE A 202 -0.14 7.94 13.80
N ALA A 203 0.32 8.18 15.04
CA ALA A 203 1.64 7.76 15.47
C ALA A 203 1.79 6.23 15.47
N ALA A 204 0.75 5.49 15.89
CA ALA A 204 0.72 4.04 15.85
C ALA A 204 0.73 3.51 14.40
N ALA A 205 -0.06 4.11 13.50
CA ALA A 205 -0.05 3.79 12.08
C ALA A 205 1.33 4.03 11.47
N PHE A 206 1.96 5.18 11.77
CA PHE A 206 3.31 5.51 11.31
C PHE A 206 4.36 4.52 11.83
N ALA A 207 4.31 4.16 13.12
CA ALA A 207 5.19 3.15 13.70
C ALA A 207 4.99 1.78 13.02
N LEU A 208 3.74 1.40 12.75
CA LEU A 208 3.41 0.18 12.02
C LEU A 208 3.98 0.22 10.59
N SER A 209 3.90 1.35 9.90
CA SER A 209 4.47 1.54 8.56
C SER A 209 5.99 1.35 8.56
N ILE A 210 6.70 1.91 9.55
CA ILE A 210 8.14 1.70 9.71
C ILE A 210 8.45 0.22 9.94
N LEU A 211 7.69 -0.46 10.80
CA LEU A 211 7.86 -1.88 11.06
C LEU A 211 7.59 -2.73 9.81
N ALA A 212 6.56 -2.38 9.04
CA ALA A 212 6.21 -3.02 7.77
C ALA A 212 7.28 -2.82 6.70
N VAL A 213 8.12 -1.78 6.79
CA VAL A 213 9.30 -1.63 5.93
C VAL A 213 10.47 -2.50 6.43
N ILE A 214 10.79 -2.41 7.72
CA ILE A 214 12.02 -2.99 8.26
C ILE A 214 11.94 -4.51 8.39
N LEU A 215 10.80 -5.04 8.88
CA LEU A 215 10.67 -6.47 9.21
C LEU A 215 10.77 -7.36 7.96
N PRO A 216 10.04 -7.10 6.85
CA PRO A 216 10.09 -7.97 5.68
C PRO A 216 11.44 -7.91 4.97
N LEU A 217 12.07 -6.72 4.88
CA LEU A 217 13.39 -6.59 4.26
C LEU A 217 14.47 -7.35 5.06
N ARG A 218 14.45 -7.25 6.40
CA ARG A 218 15.37 -8.02 7.26
C ARG A 218 15.09 -9.51 7.19
N PHE A 219 13.82 -9.91 7.10
CA PHE A 219 13.43 -11.31 6.99
C PHE A 219 13.88 -11.92 5.65
N GLY A 220 13.66 -11.19 4.55
CA GLY A 220 14.15 -11.53 3.22
C GLY A 220 15.66 -11.70 3.20
N GLU A 221 16.40 -10.70 3.71
CA GLU A 221 17.87 -10.73 3.79
C GLU A 221 18.41 -11.98 4.52
N LYS A 222 17.89 -12.28 5.72
CA LYS A 222 18.33 -13.42 6.53
C LYS A 222 18.04 -14.78 5.87
N ARG A 223 16.95 -14.88 5.13
CA ARG A 223 16.55 -16.13 4.48
C ARG A 223 17.34 -16.36 3.20
N LEU A 224 17.56 -15.29 2.43
CA LEU A 224 18.41 -15.29 1.24
C LEU A 224 19.87 -15.63 1.59
N SER A 225 20.40 -15.15 2.72
CA SER A 225 21.78 -15.45 3.15
C SER A 225 22.00 -16.92 3.55
N ARG A 226 20.94 -17.61 4.01
CA ARG A 226 20.99 -19.01 4.44
C ARG A 226 20.81 -20.00 3.29
N MET A 227 20.36 -19.54 2.12
CA MET A 227 20.21 -20.39 0.95
C MET A 227 21.59 -20.70 0.37
N THR A 228 22.01 -21.95 0.50
CA THR A 228 23.07 -22.54 -0.32
C THR A 228 22.50 -22.73 -1.72
N ILE A 229 23.10 -22.06 -2.72
CA ILE A 229 22.77 -22.24 -4.14
C ILE A 229 23.63 -23.39 -4.64
#